data_AF-A0A9X7B658-F1
#
_entry.id   AF-A0A9X7B658-F1
#
_cell.length_a   1.000
_cell.length_b   1.000
_cell.length_c   1.000
_cell.angle_alpha   90.00
_cell.angle_beta   90.00
_cell.angle_gamma   90.00
#
_symmetry.space_group_name_H-M   'P 1'
#
loop_
_entity.id
_entity.type
_entity.pdbx_description
1 polymer ?
#
loop_
_entity_poly.entity_id
_entity_poly.type
_entity_poly.pdbx_seq_one_letter_code
_entity_poly.pdbx_strand_id
1 'polypeptide(L)'
;MKGERILMHISFQNRETKKHTNFTIGEIEQYILEFKKLIKNNRFTVSRNEKRKENSEFVEANKINASKVKEILLNIGVRDFCYAVDNKNPNFAHEKLYIFCPQYELDNWGQKKSVDIYIKMNLIENKDRNKYMIVVSFHKRNKPVTYLFR
;
A
#
# COMPACT_ATOMS: atom_id res chain seq x y z
N MET A 1 11.64 6.81 35.00
CA MET A 1 12.36 7.12 33.73
C MET A 1 12.60 5.93 32.79
N LYS A 2 13.42 4.91 33.11
CA LYS A 2 13.60 3.74 32.20
C LYS A 2 12.36 2.83 32.15
N GLY A 3 11.73 2.58 33.30
CA GLY A 3 10.51 1.75 33.40
C GLY A 3 9.28 2.35 32.72
N GLU A 4 9.06 3.66 32.83
CA GLU A 4 7.93 4.34 32.16
C GLU A 4 8.08 4.35 30.64
N ARG A 5 9.30 4.55 30.11
CA ARG A 5 9.56 4.45 28.67
C ARG A 5 9.31 3.05 28.14
N ILE A 6 9.64 2.01 28.91
CA ILE A 6 9.37 0.62 28.56
C ILE A 6 7.86 0.33 28.61
N LEU A 7 7.15 0.77 29.65
CA LEU A 7 5.69 0.62 29.76
C LEU A 7 4.93 1.37 28.65
N MET A 8 5.39 2.57 28.26
CA MET A 8 4.87 3.29 27.10
C MET A 8 5.13 2.51 25.81
N HIS A 9 6.36 2.01 25.61
CA HIS A 9 6.71 1.23 24.43
C HIS A 9 5.88 -0.07 24.31
N ILE A 10 5.61 -0.73 25.44
CA ILE A 10 4.77 -1.93 25.52
C ILE A 10 3.29 -1.59 25.27
N SER A 11 2.76 -0.49 25.82
CA SER A 11 1.37 -0.08 25.56
C SER A 11 1.13 0.30 24.10
N PHE A 12 2.16 0.82 23.42
CA PHE A 12 2.14 1.14 22.00
C PHE A 12 2.30 -0.08 21.08
N GLN A 13 2.91 -1.18 21.53
CA GLN A 13 3.05 -2.42 20.75
C GLN A 13 1.74 -3.22 20.67
N ASN A 14 0.82 -3.03 21.63
CA ASN A 14 -0.47 -3.73 21.72
C ASN A 14 -1.67 -2.93 21.17
N ARG A 15 -1.45 -1.92 20.32
CA ARG A 15 -2.57 -1.18 19.74
C ARG A 15 -3.36 -2.09 18.78
N GLU A 16 -4.62 -2.34 19.12
CA GLU A 16 -5.54 -3.03 18.23
C GLU A 16 -5.70 -2.21 16.94
N THR A 17 -5.44 -2.84 15.79
CA THR A 17 -5.70 -2.22 14.50
C THR A 17 -7.09 -2.56 14.02
N LYS A 18 -7.87 -1.54 13.66
CA LYS A 18 -9.19 -1.74 13.09
C LYS A 18 -9.11 -1.89 11.57
N LYS A 19 -9.91 -2.81 11.03
CA LYS A 19 -10.23 -2.88 9.60
C LYS A 19 -11.40 -1.94 9.30
N HIS A 20 -11.25 -1.12 8.27
CA HIS A 20 -12.23 -0.15 7.83
C HIS A 20 -12.77 -0.54 6.46
N THR A 21 -14.08 -0.68 6.36
CA THR A 21 -14.81 -1.04 5.14
C THR A 21 -15.98 -0.11 4.85
N ASN A 22 -16.20 0.91 5.69
CA ASN A 22 -17.24 1.91 5.43
C ASN A 22 -16.65 3.02 4.57
N PHE A 23 -16.61 2.79 3.26
CA PHE A 23 -16.18 3.76 2.26
C PHE A 23 -17.17 3.76 1.11
N THR A 24 -17.41 4.94 0.56
CA THR A 24 -18.11 5.14 -0.70
C THR A 24 -17.16 5.00 -1.88
N ILE A 25 -17.71 4.72 -3.07
CA ILE A 25 -16.94 4.73 -4.32
C ILE A 25 -16.25 6.09 -4.51
N GLY A 26 -16.97 7.19 -4.29
CA GLY A 26 -16.45 8.56 -4.47
C GLY A 26 -15.26 8.89 -3.56
N GLU A 27 -15.28 8.47 -2.28
CA GLU A 27 -14.15 8.66 -1.37
C GLU A 27 -12.88 7.94 -1.86
N ILE A 28 -13.03 6.72 -2.36
CA ILE A 28 -11.91 5.93 -2.87
C ILE A 28 -11.44 6.44 -4.23
N GLU A 29 -12.34 6.91 -5.10
CA GLU A 29 -11.97 7.57 -6.36
C GLU A 29 -11.17 8.85 -6.12
N GLN A 30 -11.55 9.67 -5.12
CA GLN A 30 -10.76 10.84 -4.74
C GLN A 30 -9.37 10.44 -4.21
N TYR A 31 -9.29 9.42 -3.35
CA TYR A 31 -8.01 8.90 -2.90
C TYR A 31 -7.13 8.40 -4.07
N ILE A 32 -7.72 7.69 -5.03
CA ILE A 32 -7.06 7.22 -6.25
C ILE A 32 -6.56 8.39 -7.08
N LEU A 33 -7.40 9.41 -7.29
CA LEU A 33 -7.04 10.61 -8.03
C LEU A 33 -5.83 11.31 -7.40
N GLU A 34 -5.82 11.44 -6.07
CA GLU A 34 -4.70 12.04 -5.35
C GLU A 34 -3.41 11.24 -5.50
N PHE A 35 -3.41 9.93 -5.22
CA PHE A 35 -2.17 9.17 -5.32
C PHE A 35 -1.68 9.10 -6.77
N LYS A 36 -2.57 8.96 -7.77
CA LYS A 36 -2.15 8.91 -9.18
C LYS A 36 -1.46 10.21 -9.60
N LYS A 37 -1.87 11.37 -9.09
CA LYS A 37 -1.14 12.64 -9.29
C LYS A 37 0.28 12.56 -8.72
N LEU A 38 0.47 11.99 -7.53
CA LEU A 38 1.79 11.79 -6.93
C LEU A 38 2.65 10.83 -7.74
N ILE A 39 2.09 9.69 -8.17
CA ILE A 39 2.77 8.71 -9.02
C ILE A 39 3.25 9.34 -10.33
N LYS A 40 2.38 10.09 -11.02
CA LYS A 40 2.72 10.80 -12.28
C LYS A 40 3.92 11.73 -12.09
N ASN A 41 3.96 12.46 -10.98
CA ASN A 41 5.03 13.39 -10.60
C ASN A 41 6.25 12.73 -9.93
N ASN A 42 6.35 11.39 -9.95
CA ASN A 42 7.43 10.62 -9.29
C ASN A 42 7.58 10.91 -7.78
N ARG A 43 6.49 11.33 -7.12
CA ARG A 43 6.42 11.60 -5.67
C ARG A 43 5.97 10.35 -4.91
N PHE A 44 6.67 9.25 -5.12
CA PHE A 44 6.37 7.99 -4.44
C PHE A 44 7.58 7.09 -4.28
N THR A 45 7.49 6.16 -3.34
CA THR A 45 8.48 5.09 -3.17
C THR A 45 7.81 3.75 -2.89
N VAL A 46 8.51 2.67 -3.23
CA VAL A 46 8.17 1.30 -2.81
C VAL A 46 9.16 0.90 -1.73
N SER A 47 8.66 0.50 -0.57
CA SER A 47 9.49 0.09 0.57
C SER A 47 10.28 -1.18 0.25
N ARG A 48 11.60 -1.17 0.49
CA ARG A 48 12.53 -2.30 0.19
C ARG A 48 13.41 -2.74 1.36
N ASN A 49 13.04 -2.42 2.60
CA ASN A 49 13.81 -2.84 3.79
C ASN A 49 13.66 -4.34 4.10
N GLU A 50 14.44 -4.86 5.05
CA GLU A 50 14.44 -6.29 5.44
C GLU A 50 13.05 -6.85 5.79
N LYS A 51 12.18 -6.02 6.38
CA LYS A 51 10.78 -6.40 6.71
C LYS A 51 9.87 -6.45 5.47
N ARG A 52 10.40 -6.13 4.29
CA ARG A 52 9.72 -6.02 2.99
C ARG A 52 10.40 -6.84 1.90
N LYS A 53 11.09 -7.93 2.28
CA LYS A 53 11.74 -8.86 1.35
C LYS A 53 10.80 -9.35 0.24
N GLU A 54 9.54 -9.64 0.57
CA GLU A 54 8.51 -10.04 -0.42
C GLU A 54 8.32 -9.03 -1.55
N ASN A 55 8.51 -7.72 -1.30
CA ASN A 55 8.42 -6.71 -2.34
C ASN A 55 9.56 -6.87 -3.36
N SER A 56 10.80 -7.02 -2.86
CA SER A 56 11.98 -7.21 -3.70
C SER A 56 11.92 -8.54 -4.45
N GLU A 57 11.57 -9.63 -3.77
CA GLU A 57 11.42 -10.95 -4.39
C GLU A 57 10.36 -10.95 -5.50
N PHE A 58 9.21 -10.29 -5.28
CA PHE A 58 8.18 -10.18 -6.31
C PHE A 58 8.66 -9.37 -7.52
N VAL A 59 9.34 -8.25 -7.28
CA VAL A 59 9.89 -7.39 -8.33
C VAL A 59 10.94 -8.15 -9.15
N GLU A 60 11.86 -8.86 -8.51
CA GLU A 60 12.92 -9.62 -9.15
C GLU A 60 12.36 -10.80 -9.95
N ALA A 61 11.50 -11.62 -9.33
CA ALA A 61 10.94 -12.81 -9.96
C ALA A 61 10.08 -12.51 -11.19
N ASN A 62 9.49 -11.31 -11.27
CA ASN A 62 8.64 -10.88 -12.39
C ASN A 62 9.28 -9.76 -13.23
N LYS A 63 10.57 -9.46 -13.00
CA LYS A 63 11.34 -8.43 -13.74
C LYS A 63 10.63 -7.06 -13.82
N ILE A 64 9.97 -6.68 -12.74
CA ILE A 64 9.18 -5.45 -12.67
C ILE A 64 10.12 -4.26 -12.45
N ASN A 65 10.47 -3.54 -13.51
CA ASN A 65 11.25 -2.31 -13.39
C ASN A 65 10.41 -1.14 -12.82
N ALA A 66 11.07 -0.01 -12.51
CA ALA A 66 10.40 1.16 -11.93
C ALA A 66 9.27 1.72 -12.82
N SER A 67 9.41 1.66 -14.15
CA SER A 67 8.37 2.07 -15.09
C SER A 67 7.14 1.16 -14.98
N LYS A 68 7.35 -0.15 -14.92
CA LYS A 68 6.28 -1.14 -14.76
C LYS A 68 5.59 -1.02 -13.40
N VAL A 69 6.32 -0.75 -12.31
CA VAL A 69 5.70 -0.40 -11.02
C VAL A 69 4.78 0.81 -11.18
N LYS A 70 5.27 1.88 -11.80
CA LYS A 70 4.50 3.11 -12.04
C LYS A 70 3.22 2.82 -12.84
N GLU A 71 3.34 2.02 -13.90
CA GLU A 71 2.23 1.60 -14.74
C GLU A 71 1.16 0.81 -13.95
N ILE A 72 1.58 -0.20 -13.17
CA ILE A 72 0.68 -0.99 -12.33
C ILE A 72 -0.09 -0.08 -11.35
N LEU A 73 0.60 0.83 -10.66
CA LEU A 73 -0.03 1.77 -9.73
C LEU A 73 -1.00 2.73 -10.44
N LEU A 74 -0.69 3.16 -11.66
CA LEU A 74 -1.56 4.02 -12.46
C LEU A 74 -2.80 3.30 -13.02
N ASN A 75 -2.76 1.96 -13.12
CA ASN A 75 -3.90 1.16 -13.57
C ASN A 75 -4.88 0.77 -12.46
N ILE A 76 -4.55 1.00 -11.19
CA ILE A 76 -5.47 0.75 -10.06
C ILE A 76 -6.79 1.52 -10.26
N GLY A 77 -7.90 0.80 -10.22
CA GLY A 77 -9.26 1.32 -10.25
C GLY A 77 -9.96 1.21 -8.90
N VAL A 78 -11.13 1.84 -8.77
CA VAL A 78 -11.91 1.81 -7.53
C VAL A 78 -12.32 0.39 -7.13
N ARG A 79 -12.64 -0.47 -8.11
CA ARG A 79 -13.04 -1.87 -7.86
C ARG A 79 -11.90 -2.77 -7.37
N ASP A 80 -10.65 -2.31 -7.45
CA ASP A 80 -9.51 -3.01 -6.88
C ASP A 80 -9.38 -2.76 -5.38
N PHE A 81 -10.11 -1.78 -4.83
CA PHE A 81 -10.07 -1.44 -3.42
C PHE A 81 -10.68 -2.56 -2.57
N CYS A 82 -9.96 -2.90 -1.49
CA CYS A 82 -10.36 -3.95 -0.57
C CYS A 82 -10.85 -3.39 0.76
N TYR A 83 -9.99 -2.65 1.46
CA TYR A 83 -10.27 -2.07 2.78
C TYR A 83 -9.12 -1.14 3.17
N ALA A 84 -9.29 -0.40 4.26
CA ALA A 84 -8.19 0.27 4.94
C ALA A 84 -7.95 -0.33 6.32
N VAL A 85 -6.75 -0.14 6.87
CA VAL A 85 -6.41 -0.50 8.25
C VAL A 85 -5.66 0.62 8.93
N ASP A 86 -5.77 0.70 10.25
CA ASP A 86 -4.93 1.62 11.02
C ASP A 86 -3.44 1.26 10.88
N ASN A 87 -2.59 2.28 10.90
CA ASN A 87 -1.16 2.06 10.96
C ASN A 87 -0.76 1.59 12.37
N LYS A 88 -0.11 0.42 12.46
CA LYS A 88 0.42 -0.13 13.72
C LYS A 88 1.54 0.71 14.32
N ASN A 89 2.26 1.47 13.49
CA ASN A 89 3.35 2.28 13.97
C ASN A 89 2.79 3.47 14.77
N PRO A 90 3.10 3.60 16.07
CA PRO A 90 2.58 4.67 16.91
C PRO A 90 2.90 6.07 16.39
N ASN A 91 4.05 6.23 15.73
CA ASN A 91 4.46 7.51 15.16
C ASN A 91 3.58 7.93 13.97
N PHE A 92 2.84 6.98 13.37
CA PHE A 92 1.95 7.18 12.23
C PHE A 92 0.52 6.75 12.54
N ALA A 93 0.14 6.74 13.81
CA ALA A 93 -1.14 6.31 14.34
C ALA A 93 -2.38 7.02 13.75
N HIS A 94 -2.17 8.20 13.15
CA HIS A 94 -3.18 9.02 12.49
C HIS A 94 -3.37 8.64 11.01
N GLU A 95 -2.44 7.86 10.44
CA GLU A 95 -2.47 7.44 9.05
C GLU A 95 -3.22 6.12 8.89
N LYS A 96 -3.95 5.99 7.77
CA LYS A 96 -4.54 4.73 7.32
C LYS A 96 -3.71 4.13 6.20
N LEU A 97 -3.57 2.81 6.23
CA LEU A 97 -3.02 2.04 5.14
C LEU A 97 -4.18 1.53 4.29
N TYR A 98 -4.21 1.90 3.01
CA TYR A 98 -5.19 1.49 2.04
C TYR A 98 -4.69 0.25 1.30
N ILE A 99 -5.56 -0.76 1.17
CA ILE A 99 -5.26 -2.03 0.53
C ILE A 99 -6.01 -2.08 -0.80
N PHE A 100 -5.24 -2.30 -1.86
CA PHE A 100 -5.74 -2.61 -3.19
C PHE A 100 -5.25 -3.99 -3.61
N CYS A 101 -6.02 -4.66 -4.45
CA CYS A 101 -5.64 -5.93 -5.04
C CYS A 101 -5.95 -5.99 -6.54
N PRO A 102 -5.31 -5.16 -7.39
CA PRO A 102 -5.53 -5.22 -8.82
C PRO A 102 -5.09 -6.57 -9.38
N GLN A 103 -5.84 -7.06 -10.36
CA GLN A 103 -5.38 -8.11 -11.25
C GLN A 103 -4.63 -7.47 -12.42
N TYR A 104 -3.42 -7.94 -12.71
CA TYR A 104 -2.57 -7.35 -13.73
C TYR A 104 -1.85 -8.45 -14.53
N GLU A 105 -1.78 -8.30 -15.85
CA GLU A 105 -1.08 -9.22 -16.74
C GLU A 105 0.41 -8.88 -16.78
N LEU A 106 1.24 -9.77 -16.24
CA LEU A 106 2.69 -9.68 -16.32
C LEU A 106 3.19 -10.56 -17.46
N ASP A 107 4.11 -10.03 -18.26
CA ASP A 107 4.84 -10.79 -19.26
C ASP A 107 6.17 -11.24 -18.64
N ASN A 108 6.36 -12.56 -18.54
CA ASN A 108 7.64 -13.15 -18.19
C ASN A 108 8.12 -14.03 -19.35
N TRP A 109 9.03 -13.51 -20.16
CA TRP A 109 9.63 -14.20 -21.31
C TRP A 109 8.61 -14.65 -22.38
N GLY A 110 7.65 -13.79 -22.71
CA GLY A 110 6.59 -14.06 -23.69
C GLY A 110 5.43 -14.87 -23.10
N GLN A 111 5.52 -15.32 -21.86
CA GLN A 111 4.40 -15.93 -21.15
C GLN A 111 3.65 -14.87 -20.34
N LYS A 112 2.47 -14.52 -20.85
CA LYS A 112 1.52 -13.66 -20.15
C LYS A 112 0.88 -14.41 -19.00
N LYS A 113 0.96 -13.84 -17.80
CA LYS A 113 0.37 -14.38 -16.58
C LYS A 113 -0.44 -13.32 -15.88
N SER A 114 -1.71 -13.60 -15.67
CA SER A 114 -2.57 -12.79 -14.81
C SER A 114 -2.18 -13.02 -13.34
N VAL A 115 -1.89 -11.93 -12.62
CA VAL A 115 -1.46 -11.96 -11.23
C VAL A 115 -2.28 -10.98 -10.42
N ASP A 116 -2.87 -11.45 -9.32
CA ASP A 116 -3.43 -10.59 -8.28
C ASP A 116 -2.27 -9.99 -7.46
N ILE A 117 -2.14 -8.67 -7.46
CA ILE A 117 -1.06 -7.96 -6.78
C ILE A 117 -1.60 -7.35 -5.50
N TYR A 118 -1.12 -7.80 -4.34
CA TYR A 118 -1.45 -7.17 -3.06
C TYR A 118 -0.63 -5.90 -2.88
N ILE A 119 -1.33 -4.77 -2.79
CA ILE A 119 -0.73 -3.46 -2.62
C ILE A 119 -1.26 -2.80 -1.36
N LYS A 120 -0.34 -2.40 -0.48
CA LYS A 120 -0.66 -1.68 0.76
C LYS A 120 0.09 -0.38 0.76
N MET A 121 -0.62 0.71 0.99
CA MET A 121 -0.08 2.02 0.70
C MET A 121 -0.69 3.10 1.60
N ASN A 122 0.02 4.19 1.84
CA ASN A 122 -0.47 5.37 2.54
C ASN A 122 0.02 6.64 1.85
N LEU A 123 -0.83 7.67 1.91
CA LEU A 123 -0.49 9.02 1.51
C LEU A 123 -0.07 9.76 2.77
N ILE A 124 1.15 10.26 2.80
CA ILE A 124 1.68 11.08 3.88
C ILE A 124 1.71 12.54 3.46
N GLU A 125 1.51 13.45 4.42
CA GLU A 125 1.59 14.89 4.20
C GLU A 125 2.54 15.48 5.24
N ASN A 126 3.56 16.21 4.77
CA ASN A 126 4.49 16.89 5.66
C ASN A 126 3.91 18.23 6.15
N LYS A 127 4.64 18.93 7.03
CA LYS A 127 4.23 20.22 7.60
C LYS A 127 4.01 21.32 6.54
N ASP A 128 4.68 21.23 5.40
CA ASP A 128 4.56 22.17 4.27
C ASP A 128 3.43 21.79 3.30
N ARG A 129 2.53 20.89 3.71
CA ARG A 129 1.44 20.33 2.89
C ARG A 129 1.93 19.59 1.65
N ASN A 130 3.20 19.17 1.65
CA ASN A 130 3.76 18.34 0.60
C ASN A 130 3.35 16.89 0.82
N LYS A 131 2.49 16.41 -0.08
CA LYS A 131 2.02 15.03 -0.10
C LYS A 131 3.06 14.09 -0.75
N TYR A 132 3.17 12.87 -0.24
CA TYR A 132 4.04 11.84 -0.81
C TYR A 132 3.40 10.46 -0.64
N MET A 133 3.60 9.58 -1.60
CA MET A 133 2.98 8.26 -1.59
C MET A 133 3.97 7.18 -1.17
N ILE A 134 3.63 6.42 -0.12
CA ILE A 134 4.44 5.29 0.34
C ILE A 134 3.71 4.00 -0.01
N VAL A 135 4.33 3.17 -0.86
CA VAL A 135 3.88 1.80 -1.11
C VAL A 135 4.63 0.88 -0.14
N VAL A 136 3.91 0.42 0.87
CA VAL A 136 4.45 -0.41 1.97
C VAL A 136 4.57 -1.86 1.54
N SER A 137 3.55 -2.41 0.89
CA SER A 137 3.55 -3.77 0.32
C SER A 137 3.27 -3.69 -1.17
N PHE A 138 4.03 -4.46 -1.96
CA PHE A 138 3.87 -4.60 -3.39
C PHE A 138 4.35 -6.00 -3.77
N HIS A 139 3.48 -6.99 -3.66
CA HIS A 139 3.84 -8.39 -3.89
C HIS A 139 2.64 -9.17 -4.45
N LYS A 140 2.89 -10.36 -4.99
CA LYS A 140 1.82 -11.29 -5.35
C LYS A 140 0.91 -11.55 -4.15
N ARG A 141 -0.41 -11.55 -4.36
CA ARG A 141 -1.38 -11.89 -3.31
C ARG A 141 -1.07 -13.27 -2.74
N ASN A 142 -0.78 -13.32 -1.45
CA ASN A 142 -0.46 -14.53 -0.69
C ASN A 142 -1.47 -14.85 0.42
N LYS A 143 -2.50 -14.01 0.58
CA LYS A 143 -3.60 -14.19 1.54
C LYS A 143 -4.95 -13.87 0.89
N PRO A 144 -6.07 -14.42 1.39
CA PRO A 144 -7.40 -14.00 0.98
C PRO A 144 -7.61 -12.49 1.18
N VAL A 145 -8.29 -11.86 0.23
CA VAL A 145 -8.73 -10.47 0.31
C VAL A 145 -10.20 -10.39 -0.06
N THR A 146 -10.92 -9.46 0.57
CA THR A 146 -12.30 -9.13 0.22
C THR A 146 -12.30 -7.76 -0.42
N TYR A 147 -12.78 -7.67 -1.65
CA TYR A 147 -12.99 -6.41 -2.35
C TYR A 147 -14.21 -5.70 -1.78
N LEU A 148 -14.17 -4.38 -1.70
CA LEU A 148 -15.30 -3.61 -1.17
C LEU A 148 -16.39 -3.37 -2.23
N PHE A 149 -16.00 -3.26 -3.51
CA PHE A 149 -16.87 -2.82 -4.61
C PHE A 149 -16.93 -3.81 -5.79
N ARG A 150 -16.57 -5.08 -5.55
CA ARG A 150 -16.61 -6.15 -6.55
C ARG A 150 -17.53 -7.26 -6.10
#